data_AF-A0A087R967-F1
#
_entry.id   AF-A0A087R967-F1
#
_cell.length_a   1.000
_cell.length_b   1.000
_cell.length_c   1.000
_cell.angle_alpha   90.00
_cell.angle_beta   90.00
_cell.angle_gamma   90.00
#
_symmetry.space_group_name_H-M   'P 1'
#
loop_
_entity.id
_entity.type
_entity.pdbx_description
1 polymer ?
#
loop_
_entity_poly.entity_id
_entity_poly.type
_entity_poly.pdbx_seq_one_letter_code
_entity_poly.pdbx_strand_id
1 'polypeptide(L)'
;QVFGCMRKEDLQVTILSTCPVADYKTQESTLTLPSPFLKALKTKEFKEEVCCPLLEQPNIVRDLPAAVLSYCQVWQIPAVLYQCYTDVIKLDTVTIEAFKPLLSSKILKSLVKDVSESTKILKKLLTTNETHNNIYI
;
A
#
# COMPACT_ATOMS: atom_id res chain seq x y z
N GLN A 1 -17.66 -12.35 12.05
CA GLN A 1 -16.49 -11.71 12.69
C GLN A 1 -15.30 -11.83 11.75
N VAL A 2 -14.48 -10.78 11.60
CA VAL A 2 -13.37 -10.73 10.62
C VAL A 2 -12.29 -11.80 10.90
N PHE A 3 -12.02 -12.11 12.17
CA PHE A 3 -10.95 -13.04 12.58
C PHE A 3 -11.45 -14.35 13.20
N GLY A 4 -12.67 -14.79 12.87
CA GLY A 4 -13.34 -15.89 13.58
C GLY A 4 -12.61 -17.25 13.57
N CYS A 5 -11.68 -17.46 12.65
CA CYS A 5 -10.93 -18.72 12.49
C CYS A 5 -9.42 -18.61 12.79
N MET A 6 -8.93 -17.45 13.23
CA MET A 6 -7.50 -17.22 13.43
C MET A 6 -7.13 -17.29 14.92
N ARG A 7 -6.02 -17.97 15.24
CA ARG A 7 -5.38 -17.86 16.56
C ARG A 7 -4.92 -16.42 16.75
N LYS A 8 -5.22 -15.83 17.90
CA LYS A 8 -4.93 -14.42 18.21
C LYS A 8 -3.55 -14.24 18.84
N GLU A 9 -2.94 -15.33 19.33
CA GLU A 9 -1.55 -15.31 19.80
C GLU A 9 -0.61 -14.96 18.65
N ASP A 10 0.27 -13.98 18.86
CA ASP A 10 1.29 -13.49 17.91
C ASP A 10 0.75 -12.97 16.57
N LEU A 11 -0.53 -12.56 16.52
CA LEU A 11 -1.12 -11.97 15.33
C LEU A 11 -0.78 -10.48 15.21
N GLN A 12 -0.22 -10.10 14.06
CA GLN A 12 -0.06 -8.72 13.62
C GLN A 12 -0.85 -8.49 12.33
N VAL A 13 -1.58 -7.39 12.26
CA VAL A 13 -2.48 -7.10 11.13
C VAL A 13 -2.02 -5.87 10.36
N THR A 14 -1.76 -6.04 9.07
CA THR A 14 -1.50 -4.93 8.14
C THR A 14 -2.67 -4.78 7.18
N ILE A 15 -3.25 -3.58 7.13
CA ILE A 15 -4.39 -3.25 6.28
C ILE A 15 -3.93 -2.31 5.19
N LEU A 16 -4.14 -2.67 3.92
CA LEU A 16 -3.89 -1.81 2.77
C LEU A 16 -5.23 -1.37 2.20
N SER A 17 -5.41 -0.07 2.03
CA SER A 17 -6.62 0.49 1.44
C SER A 17 -6.28 1.64 0.50
N THR A 18 -7.13 1.86 -0.49
CA THR A 18 -7.08 3.01 -1.38
C THR A 18 -8.38 3.79 -1.24
N CYS A 19 -8.31 5.11 -1.40
CA CYS A 19 -9.49 5.98 -1.50
C CYS A 19 -9.18 7.16 -2.43
N PRO A 20 -10.22 7.80 -3.00
CA PRO A 20 -10.04 8.99 -3.81
C PRO A 20 -9.28 10.09 -3.07
N VAL A 21 -8.35 10.76 -3.74
CA VAL A 21 -7.66 11.94 -3.19
C VAL A 21 -8.65 13.07 -2.84
N ALA A 22 -9.79 13.13 -3.54
CA ALA A 22 -10.88 14.07 -3.25
C ALA A 22 -11.49 13.89 -1.86
N ASP A 23 -11.35 12.72 -1.23
CA ASP A 23 -11.84 12.47 0.13
C ASP A 23 -10.87 12.95 1.21
N TYR A 24 -9.65 13.34 0.83
CA TYR A 24 -8.65 13.87 1.75
C TYR A 24 -8.96 15.32 2.13
N LYS A 25 -9.05 15.57 3.44
CA LYS A 25 -9.33 16.87 4.04
C LYS A 25 -8.02 17.54 4.40
N THR A 26 -7.71 18.64 3.73
CA THR A 26 -6.57 19.51 4.00
C THR A 26 -6.99 20.97 3.80
N GLN A 27 -6.19 21.91 4.32
CA GLN A 27 -6.34 23.35 4.04
C GLN A 27 -5.84 23.72 2.64
N GLU A 28 -4.94 22.90 2.09
CA GLU A 28 -4.41 23.07 0.74
C GLU A 28 -5.39 22.55 -0.32
N SER A 29 -5.19 22.91 -1.58
CA SER A 29 -5.97 22.32 -2.67
C SER A 29 -5.60 20.85 -2.87
N THR A 30 -6.58 19.98 -3.04
CA THR A 30 -6.32 18.57 -3.37
C THR A 30 -5.64 18.40 -4.73
N LEU A 31 -5.77 19.39 -5.63
CA LEU A 31 -5.12 19.41 -6.95
C LEU A 31 -3.61 19.64 -6.87
N THR A 32 -3.11 20.22 -5.78
CA THR A 32 -1.68 20.50 -5.60
C THR A 32 -0.96 19.39 -4.83
N LEU A 33 -1.70 18.38 -4.36
CA LEU A 33 -1.13 17.27 -3.60
C LEU A 33 -0.43 16.27 -4.55
N PRO A 34 0.71 15.70 -4.12
CA PRO A 34 1.36 14.65 -4.87
C PRO A 34 0.54 13.36 -4.80
N SER A 35 -0.23 13.04 -5.85
CA SER A 35 -0.95 11.76 -5.97
C SER A 35 -0.11 10.72 -6.74
N PRO A 36 -0.05 9.45 -6.31
CA PRO A 36 -0.60 8.90 -5.08
C PRO A 36 0.28 9.14 -3.84
N PHE A 37 -0.33 9.21 -2.65
CA PHE A 37 0.40 9.30 -1.38
C PHE A 37 -0.19 8.44 -0.27
N LEU A 38 0.65 8.06 0.70
CA LEU A 38 0.26 7.22 1.84
C LEU A 38 0.10 8.04 3.12
N LYS A 39 -0.91 7.64 3.90
CA LYS A 39 -1.07 8.00 5.31
C LYS A 39 -1.27 6.74 6.14
N ALA A 40 -0.79 6.74 7.37
CA ALA A 40 -0.92 5.61 8.27
C ALA A 40 -1.82 5.88 9.48
N LEU A 41 -2.58 4.87 9.89
CA LEU A 41 -3.15 4.80 11.23
C LEU A 41 -2.68 3.52 11.88
N LYS A 42 -2.42 3.54 13.19
CA LYS A 42 -1.96 2.34 13.89
C LYS A 42 -2.63 2.20 15.25
N THR A 43 -2.77 0.97 15.69
CA THR A 43 -3.23 0.68 17.05
C THR A 43 -2.16 1.01 18.06
N LYS A 44 -2.56 1.19 19.32
CA LYS A 44 -1.62 1.41 20.43
C LYS A 44 -0.57 0.30 20.53
N GLU A 45 -0.94 -0.94 20.21
CA GLU A 45 -0.04 -2.10 20.33
C GLU A 45 0.94 -2.25 19.17
N PHE A 46 0.77 -1.50 18.08
CA PHE A 46 1.75 -1.45 17.01
C PHE A 46 2.91 -0.51 17.36
N LYS A 47 4.04 -1.08 17.76
CA LYS A 47 5.21 -0.32 18.24
C LYS A 47 6.21 0.06 17.14
N GLU A 48 6.16 -0.61 15.99
CA GLU A 48 7.07 -0.32 14.89
C GLU A 48 6.84 1.08 14.30
N GLU A 49 7.90 1.60 13.66
CA GLU A 49 7.85 2.84 12.88
C GLU A 49 7.14 2.58 11.55
N VAL A 50 6.39 3.58 11.08
CA VAL A 50 5.67 3.53 9.81
C VAL A 50 6.45 4.27 8.73
N CYS A 51 6.38 3.80 7.49
CA CYS A 51 7.14 4.40 6.38
C CYS A 51 6.50 5.66 5.77
N CYS A 52 5.46 6.21 6.39
CA CYS A 52 4.74 7.39 5.91
C CYS A 52 4.11 8.17 7.08
N PRO A 53 3.73 9.44 6.89
CA PRO A 53 3.10 10.23 7.94
C PRO A 53 1.81 9.61 8.47
N LEU A 54 1.52 9.84 9.75
CA LEU A 54 0.24 9.45 10.33
C LEU A 54 -0.90 10.29 9.75
N LEU A 55 -2.10 9.70 9.69
CA LEU A 55 -3.31 10.38 9.27
C LEU A 55 -3.74 11.38 10.33
N GLU A 56 -3.67 12.67 9.99
CA GLU A 56 -4.08 13.77 10.86
C GLU A 56 -5.59 14.03 10.82
N GLN A 57 -6.13 14.56 11.93
CA GLN A 57 -7.51 15.04 11.95
C GLN A 57 -7.66 16.25 11.01
N PRO A 58 -8.80 16.40 10.30
CA PRO A 58 -10.10 15.72 10.46
C PRO A 58 -10.31 14.52 9.53
N ASN A 59 -9.24 13.93 8.99
CA ASN A 59 -9.35 12.76 8.13
C ASN A 59 -9.77 11.53 8.94
N ILE A 60 -10.69 10.74 8.38
CA ILE A 60 -11.20 9.51 9.01
C ILE A 60 -11.16 8.38 8.00
N VAL A 61 -10.85 7.19 8.48
CA VAL A 61 -11.00 5.95 7.72
C VAL A 61 -12.42 5.42 7.95
N ARG A 62 -13.01 4.81 6.92
CA ARG A 62 -14.38 4.30 6.95
C ARG A 62 -14.44 2.82 6.57
N ASP A 63 -15.64 2.26 6.62
CA ASP A 63 -15.98 0.93 6.12
C ASP A 63 -15.13 -0.20 6.72
N LEU A 64 -14.80 -1.20 5.90
CA LEU A 64 -14.09 -2.38 6.35
C LEU A 64 -12.71 -2.05 6.95
N PRO A 65 -11.84 -1.22 6.35
CA PRO A 65 -10.54 -0.90 6.94
C PRO A 65 -10.66 -0.30 8.35
N ALA A 66 -11.63 0.59 8.57
CA ALA A 66 -11.91 1.15 9.90
C ALA A 66 -12.42 0.09 10.89
N ALA A 67 -13.34 -0.78 10.44
CA ALA A 67 -13.88 -1.85 11.28
C ALA A 67 -12.80 -2.84 11.72
N VAL A 68 -11.89 -3.22 10.81
CA VAL A 68 -10.76 -4.11 11.12
C VAL A 68 -9.80 -3.44 12.10
N LEU A 69 -9.38 -2.20 11.85
CA LEU A 69 -8.46 -1.48 12.73
C LEU A 69 -9.06 -1.26 14.12
N SER A 70 -10.35 -0.91 14.18
CA SER A 70 -11.09 -0.73 15.44
C SER A 70 -11.19 -2.02 16.24
N TYR A 71 -11.46 -3.14 15.56
CA TYR A 71 -11.43 -4.45 16.19
C TYR A 71 -10.04 -4.72 16.78
N CYS A 72 -8.97 -4.53 16.00
CA CYS A 72 -7.61 -4.73 16.50
C CYS A 72 -7.30 -3.83 17.70
N GLN A 73 -7.76 -2.57 17.69
CA GLN A 73 -7.58 -1.65 18.81
C GLN A 73 -8.29 -2.11 20.08
N VAL A 74 -9.53 -2.61 19.99
CA VAL A 74 -10.31 -3.10 21.14
C VAL A 74 -9.70 -4.38 21.72
N TRP A 75 -9.22 -5.28 20.85
CA TRP A 75 -8.68 -6.57 21.25
C TRP A 75 -7.16 -6.55 21.48
N GLN A 76 -6.55 -5.37 21.54
CA GLN A 76 -5.11 -5.19 21.78
C GLN A 76 -4.21 -5.95 20.78
N ILE A 77 -4.66 -6.04 19.53
CA ILE A 77 -3.91 -6.66 18.44
C ILE A 77 -3.02 -5.57 17.79
N PRO A 78 -1.70 -5.79 17.66
CA PRO A 78 -0.83 -4.89 16.91
C PRO A 78 -1.31 -4.79 15.45
N ALA A 79 -1.71 -3.59 15.03
CA ALA A 79 -2.19 -3.38 13.68
C ALA A 79 -1.84 -2.00 13.14
N VAL A 80 -1.62 -1.95 11.83
CA VAL A 80 -1.38 -0.73 11.07
C VAL A 80 -2.21 -0.76 9.80
N LEU A 81 -2.79 0.40 9.48
CA LEU A 81 -3.50 0.67 8.25
C LEU A 81 -2.71 1.68 7.43
N TYR A 82 -2.49 1.36 6.16
CA TYR A 82 -1.94 2.28 5.16
C TYR A 82 -3.04 2.65 4.18
N GLN A 83 -3.46 3.92 4.24
CA GLN A 83 -4.44 4.52 3.34
C GLN A 83 -3.69 5.23 2.21
N CYS A 84 -3.88 4.75 0.99
CA CYS A 84 -3.40 5.44 -0.21
C CYS A 84 -4.49 6.35 -0.75
N TYR A 85 -4.18 7.63 -0.84
CA TYR A 85 -4.99 8.61 -1.54
C TYR A 85 -4.51 8.68 -2.98
N THR A 86 -5.44 8.45 -3.92
CA THR A 86 -5.12 8.38 -5.35
C THR A 86 -6.22 9.03 -6.18
N ASP A 87 -5.87 9.59 -7.32
CA ASP A 87 -6.78 10.20 -8.30
C ASP A 87 -7.28 9.19 -9.36
N VAL A 88 -6.78 7.94 -9.32
CA VAL A 88 -7.26 6.86 -10.19
C VAL A 88 -8.36 6.03 -9.54
N ILE A 89 -9.41 5.72 -10.32
CA ILE A 89 -10.55 4.91 -9.87
C ILE A 89 -10.21 3.41 -9.84
N LYS A 90 -9.34 2.98 -10.74
CA LYS A 90 -8.90 1.58 -10.85
C LYS A 90 -7.47 1.45 -10.36
N LEU A 91 -7.18 0.35 -9.68
CA LEU A 91 -5.84 0.03 -9.24
C LEU A 91 -4.91 -0.05 -10.46
N ASP A 92 -3.91 0.82 -10.47
CA ASP A 92 -2.87 0.88 -11.50
C ASP A 92 -1.49 0.60 -10.89
N THR A 93 -0.49 0.45 -11.75
CA THR A 93 0.88 0.23 -11.31
C THR A 93 1.39 1.39 -10.47
N VAL A 94 1.05 2.65 -10.79
CA VAL A 94 1.49 3.85 -10.06
C VAL A 94 1.01 3.82 -8.61
N THR A 95 -0.26 3.49 -8.37
CA THR A 95 -0.83 3.35 -7.02
C THR A 95 -0.15 2.22 -6.26
N ILE A 96 0.16 1.09 -6.91
CA ILE A 96 0.93 0.00 -6.28
C ILE A 96 2.34 0.48 -5.92
N GLU A 97 2.95 1.34 -6.73
CA GLU A 97 4.28 1.88 -6.45
C GLU A 97 4.32 2.71 -5.15
N ALA A 98 3.23 3.38 -4.79
CA ALA A 98 3.13 4.10 -3.52
C ALA A 98 3.39 3.19 -2.31
N PHE A 99 3.07 1.90 -2.42
CA PHE A 99 3.32 0.90 -1.38
C PHE A 99 4.72 0.27 -1.45
N LYS A 100 5.59 0.63 -2.41
CA LYS A 100 6.97 0.08 -2.49
C LYS A 100 7.77 0.21 -1.19
N PRO A 101 7.77 1.35 -0.46
CA PRO A 101 8.49 1.47 0.81
C PRO A 101 8.00 0.45 1.83
N LEU A 102 6.69 0.20 1.84
CA LEU A 102 6.06 -0.77 2.72
C LEU A 102 6.38 -2.21 2.31
N LEU A 103 6.40 -2.53 1.03
CA LEU A 103 6.81 -3.85 0.52
C LEU A 103 8.30 -4.15 0.80
N SER A 104 9.10 -3.10 0.95
CA SER A 104 10.52 -3.21 1.35
C SER A 104 10.72 -3.35 2.86
N SER A 105 9.66 -3.16 3.66
CA SER A 105 9.70 -3.27 5.13
C SER A 105 9.91 -4.72 5.58
N LYS A 106 10.42 -4.90 6.80
CA LYS A 106 10.64 -6.22 7.39
C LYS A 106 9.39 -7.10 7.40
N ILE A 107 8.22 -6.49 7.63
CA ILE A 107 6.94 -7.18 7.77
C ILE A 107 6.50 -7.82 6.44
N LEU A 108 6.67 -7.11 5.32
CA LEU A 108 6.09 -7.51 4.02
C LEU A 108 7.12 -7.93 2.98
N LYS A 109 8.42 -7.84 3.30
CA LYS A 109 9.50 -8.28 2.41
C LYS A 109 9.36 -9.74 1.97
N SER A 110 8.82 -10.61 2.82
CA SER A 110 8.57 -12.03 2.50
C SER A 110 7.49 -12.23 1.43
N LEU A 111 6.59 -11.26 1.24
CA LEU A 111 5.54 -11.32 0.22
C LEU A 111 6.02 -10.87 -1.16
N VAL A 112 7.17 -10.20 -1.23
CA VAL A 112 7.75 -9.74 -2.48
C VAL A 112 8.40 -10.92 -3.18
N LYS A 113 7.84 -11.32 -4.33
CA LYS A 113 8.43 -12.33 -5.19
C LYS A 113 9.64 -11.74 -5.91
N ASP A 114 10.76 -12.45 -5.90
CA ASP A 114 11.89 -12.09 -6.76
C ASP A 114 11.54 -12.34 -8.22
N VAL A 115 11.54 -11.27 -9.01
CA VAL A 115 11.29 -11.26 -10.47
C VAL A 115 12.54 -10.89 -11.25
N SER A 116 13.71 -10.83 -10.61
CA SER A 116 14.99 -10.48 -11.24
C SER A 116 15.30 -11.36 -12.46
N GLU A 117 15.13 -12.68 -12.37
CA GLU A 117 15.34 -13.58 -13.50
C GLU A 117 14.30 -13.40 -14.61
N SER A 118 13.02 -13.23 -14.26
CA SER A 118 11.97 -12.98 -15.25
C SER A 118 12.20 -11.68 -16.02
N THR A 119 12.64 -10.62 -15.34
CA THR A 119 12.97 -9.33 -15.98
C THR A 119 14.23 -9.42 -16.84
N LYS A 120 15.25 -10.21 -16.46
CA LYS A 120 16.42 -10.48 -17.31
C LYS A 120 16.01 -11.19 -18.61
N ILE A 121 15.16 -12.21 -18.51
CA ILE A 121 14.64 -12.95 -19.69
C ILE A 121 13.85 -12.00 -20.60
N LEU A 122 12.96 -11.19 -20.03
CA LEU A 122 12.16 -10.24 -20.80
C LEU A 122 13.02 -9.21 -21.51
N LYS A 123 14.04 -8.64 -20.83
CA LYS A 123 15.01 -7.72 -21.43
C LYS A 123 15.75 -8.36 -22.59
N LYS A 124 16.20 -9.61 -22.45
CA LYS A 124 16.87 -10.35 -23.52
C LYS A 124 15.96 -10.53 -24.74
N LEU A 125 14.70 -10.87 -24.55
CA LEU A 125 13.71 -11.00 -25.63
C LEU A 125 13.48 -9.67 -26.37
N LEU A 126 13.33 -8.55 -25.64
CA LEU A 126 13.17 -7.23 -26.23
C LEU A 126 14.38 -6.84 -27.08
N THR A 127 15.60 -7.01 -26.55
CA THR A 127 16.84 -6.70 -27.30
C THR A 127 17.03 -7.60 -28.53
N THR A 128 16.53 -8.84 -28.48
CA THR A 128 16.59 -9.75 -29.63
C THR A 128 15.62 -9.31 -30.74
N ASN A 129 14.47 -8.74 -30.41
CA ASN A 129 13.53 -8.22 -31.42
C ASN A 129 14.04 -6.93 -32.09
N GLU A 130 14.75 -6.05 -31.36
CA GLU A 130 15.34 -4.83 -31.93
C GLU A 130 16.42 -5.14 -32.98
N THR A 131 17.22 -6.21 -32.79
CA THR A 131 18.25 -6.60 -33.76
C THR A 131 17.70 -7.15 -35.08
N HIS A 132 16.43 -7.57 -35.13
CA HIS A 132 15.80 -8.12 -36.34
C HIS A 132 14.92 -7.12 -37.11
N ASN A 133 14.71 -5.91 -36.58
CA ASN A 133 13.81 -4.90 -37.18
C ASN A 133 14.51 -3.84 -38.03
N ASN A 134 15.80 -4.01 -38.36
CA ASN A 134 16.53 -3.12 -39.26
C ASN A 134 16.27 -3.43 -40.75
N ILE A 135 15.00 -3.47 -41.18
CA ILE A 135 14.69 -3.40 -42.62
C ILE A 135 14.60 -1.91 -42.98
N TYR A 136 15.75 -1.33 -43.31
CA TYR A 136 15.80 -0.07 -44.06
C TYR A 136 15.35 -0.37 -45.50
N ILE A 137 14.25 0.26 -45.94
CA ILE A 137 13.90 0.41 -47.37
C ILE A 137 14.36 1.79 -47.82
#